data_AF-A0A9Q0B1S6-F1
#
_entry.id   AF-A0A9Q0B1S6-F1
#
_cell.length_a   1.000
_cell.length_b   1.000
_cell.length_c   1.000
_cell.angle_alpha   90.00
_cell.angle_beta   90.00
_cell.angle_gamma   90.00
#
_symmetry.space_group_name_H-M   'P 1'
#
loop_
_entity.id
_entity.type
_entity.pdbx_description
1 polymer ?
#
loop_
_entity_poly.entity_id
_entity_poly.type
_entity_poly.pdbx_seq_one_letter_code
_entity_poly.pdbx_strand_id
1 'polypeptide(L)'
;MATAAAESAPYTGPSPREMIESHTLAQEIINRNNDACPILDSDELSLLSDFVKDPSRARFLLETRGLADEPTKSGSLVAYVISLHGTDKAALTDEEIKILNRWFENDQKL
;
A
#
# COMPACT_ATOMS: atom_id res chain seq x y z
N MET A 1 26.50 -5.26 26.25
CA MET A 1 25.09 -5.24 25.82
C MET A 1 25.08 -4.91 24.35
N ALA A 2 24.77 -5.88 23.50
CA ALA A 2 24.73 -5.70 22.05
C ALA A 2 23.26 -5.64 21.63
N THR A 3 22.81 -4.48 21.16
CA THR A 3 21.52 -4.26 20.52
C THR A 3 21.48 -5.11 19.26
N ALA A 4 20.67 -6.17 19.27
CA ALA A 4 20.38 -6.94 18.07
C ALA A 4 19.65 -6.01 17.10
N ALA A 5 20.35 -5.56 16.06
CA ALA A 5 19.72 -5.03 14.88
C ALA A 5 18.79 -6.12 14.36
N ALA A 6 17.48 -5.86 14.34
CA ALA A 6 16.54 -6.72 13.65
C ALA A 6 16.90 -6.67 12.17
N GLU A 7 17.69 -7.64 11.72
CA GLU A 7 17.92 -7.91 10.30
C GLU A 7 16.54 -8.15 9.70
N SER A 8 15.99 -7.13 9.04
CA SER A 8 14.73 -7.23 8.33
C SER A 8 14.92 -8.32 7.28
N ALA A 9 14.25 -9.47 7.45
CA ALA A 9 14.30 -10.56 6.49
C ALA A 9 14.04 -10.00 5.07
N PRO A 10 14.83 -10.36 4.06
CA PRO A 10 14.59 -9.87 2.71
C PRO A 10 13.18 -10.29 2.28
N TYR A 11 12.41 -9.36 1.72
CA TYR A 11 11.07 -9.62 1.22
C TYR A 11 11.08 -10.82 0.26
N THR A 12 10.41 -11.91 0.64
CA THR A 12 10.34 -13.17 -0.13
C THR A 12 9.04 -13.34 -0.91
N GLY A 13 8.22 -12.27 -1.00
CA GLY A 13 6.93 -12.31 -1.69
C GLY A 13 7.00 -12.02 -3.19
N PRO A 14 5.88 -12.18 -3.90
CA PRO A 14 5.76 -11.77 -5.31
C PRO A 14 6.01 -10.28 -5.46
N SER A 15 6.52 -9.84 -6.61
CA SER A 15 6.78 -8.41 -6.81
C SER A 15 5.47 -7.62 -6.71
N PRO A 16 5.47 -6.35 -6.24
CA PRO A 16 4.24 -5.56 -6.17
C PRO A 16 3.47 -5.46 -7.48
N ARG A 17 4.18 -5.50 -8.62
CA ARG A 17 3.59 -5.61 -9.95
C ARG A 17 2.78 -6.90 -10.12
N GLU A 18 3.34 -8.04 -9.75
CA GLU A 18 2.66 -9.34 -9.85
C GLU A 18 1.43 -9.40 -8.93
N MET A 19 1.51 -8.75 -7.76
CA MET A 19 0.40 -8.66 -6.81
C MET A 19 -0.75 -7.79 -7.34
N ILE A 20 -0.42 -6.71 -8.05
CA ILE A 20 -1.38 -5.86 -8.76
C ILE A 20 -2.02 -6.65 -9.91
N GLU A 21 -1.23 -7.36 -10.70
CA GLU A 21 -1.74 -8.17 -11.82
C GLU A 21 -2.60 -9.36 -11.35
N SER A 22 -2.32 -9.88 -10.15
CA SER A 22 -3.05 -11.00 -9.55
C SER A 22 -4.21 -10.54 -8.64
N HIS A 23 -4.40 -9.24 -8.42
CA HIS A 23 -5.37 -8.68 -7.47
C HIS A 23 -5.27 -9.28 -6.06
N THR A 24 -4.04 -9.53 -5.60
CA THR A 24 -3.73 -10.06 -4.26
C THR A 24 -3.04 -9.04 -3.37
N LEU A 25 -2.85 -7.80 -3.86
CA LEU A 25 -2.11 -6.76 -3.16
C LEU A 25 -2.72 -6.44 -1.79
N ALA A 26 -4.05 -6.24 -1.72
CA ALA A 26 -4.72 -5.95 -0.45
C ALA A 26 -4.54 -7.07 0.59
N GLN A 27 -4.70 -8.33 0.17
CA GLN A 27 -4.58 -9.47 1.07
C GLN A 27 -3.15 -9.62 1.60
N GLU A 28 -2.16 -9.47 0.75
CA GLU A 28 -0.76 -9.55 1.15
C GLU A 28 -0.36 -8.41 2.10
N ILE A 29 -0.87 -7.19 1.90
CA ILE A 29 -0.67 -6.08 2.85
C ILE A 29 -1.22 -6.46 4.23
N ILE A 30 -2.45 -6.99 4.29
CA ILE A 30 -3.09 -7.40 5.54
C ILE A 30 -2.33 -8.56 6.19
N ASN A 31 -1.99 -9.59 5.42
CA ASN A 31 -1.29 -10.78 5.90
C ASN A 31 0.10 -10.44 6.46
N ARG A 32 0.83 -9.54 5.79
CA ARG A 32 2.21 -9.19 6.16
C ARG A 32 2.33 -8.00 7.10
N ASN A 33 1.24 -7.30 7.41
CA ASN A 33 1.29 -6.19 8.37
C ASN A 33 1.76 -6.65 9.76
N ASN A 34 1.50 -7.90 10.14
CA ASN A 34 1.98 -8.50 11.40
C ASN A 34 3.28 -9.31 11.24
N ASP A 35 3.85 -9.35 10.03
CA ASP A 35 5.09 -10.07 9.77
C ASP A 35 6.31 -9.21 10.13
N ALA A 36 7.48 -9.82 10.28
CA ALA A 36 8.72 -9.11 10.58
C ALA A 36 9.14 -8.14 9.47
N CYS A 37 8.60 -8.33 8.26
CA CYS A 37 8.86 -7.51 7.08
C CYS A 37 7.56 -7.12 6.36
N PRO A 38 6.88 -6.06 6.83
CA PRO A 38 5.68 -5.57 6.18
C PRO A 38 6.02 -5.06 4.77
N ILE A 39 5.05 -5.19 3.86
CA ILE A 39 5.19 -4.76 2.44
C ILE A 39 5.28 -3.25 2.34
N LEU A 40 4.55 -2.57 3.21
CA LEU A 40 4.43 -1.13 3.29
C LEU A 40 5.02 -0.68 4.61
N ASP A 41 5.78 0.40 4.58
CA ASP A 41 6.18 1.10 5.79
C ASP A 41 5.02 1.90 6.40
N SER A 42 5.22 2.43 7.61
CA SER A 42 4.19 3.19 8.33
C SER A 42 3.70 4.42 7.57
N ASP A 43 4.58 5.03 6.77
CA ASP A 43 4.29 6.23 5.99
C ASP A 43 3.39 5.88 4.79
N GLU A 44 3.70 4.78 4.12
CA GLU A 44 2.89 4.19 3.06
C GLU A 44 1.53 3.67 3.57
N LEU A 45 1.49 3.00 4.71
CA LEU A 45 0.23 2.57 5.34
C LEU A 45 -0.69 3.75 5.65
N SER A 46 -0.12 4.86 6.13
CA SER A 46 -0.88 6.09 6.39
C SER A 46 -1.45 6.68 5.10
N LEU A 47 -0.66 6.69 4.02
CA LEU A 47 -1.12 7.13 2.70
C LEU A 47 -2.23 6.22 2.15
N LEU A 48 -2.07 4.91 2.31
CA LEU A 48 -3.06 3.94 1.86
C LEU A 48 -4.35 4.10 2.65
N SER A 49 -4.28 4.31 3.96
CA SER A 49 -5.44 4.56 4.81
C SER A 49 -6.23 5.79 4.37
N ASP A 50 -5.56 6.90 4.08
CA ASP A 50 -6.21 8.12 3.59
C ASP A 50 -6.87 7.89 2.21
N PHE A 51 -6.18 7.15 1.34
CA PHE A 51 -6.70 6.79 0.02
C PHE A 51 -7.92 5.87 0.09
N VAL A 52 -7.91 4.81 0.90
CA VAL A 52 -9.04 3.87 0.94
C VAL A 52 -10.26 4.46 1.65
N LYS A 53 -10.06 5.46 2.52
CA LYS A 53 -11.15 6.26 3.11
C LYS A 53 -11.82 7.15 2.07
N ASP A 54 -11.03 7.80 1.22
CA ASP A 54 -11.55 8.65 0.14
C ASP A 54 -10.73 8.47 -1.15
N PRO A 55 -11.05 7.44 -1.94
CA PRO A 55 -10.29 7.14 -3.15
C PRO A 55 -10.47 8.20 -4.23
N SER A 56 -11.53 9.02 -4.14
CA SER A 56 -11.74 10.16 -5.04
C SER A 56 -10.67 11.25 -4.85
N ARG A 57 -10.01 11.27 -3.68
CA ARG A 57 -8.92 12.20 -3.36
C ARG A 57 -7.54 11.67 -3.74
N ALA A 58 -7.44 10.55 -4.46
CA ALA A 58 -6.21 9.97 -4.99
C ALA A 58 -5.20 11.01 -5.49
N ARG A 59 -5.64 11.85 -6.45
CA ARG A 59 -4.79 12.88 -7.05
C ARG A 59 -4.30 13.91 -6.03
N PHE A 60 -5.19 14.35 -5.13
CA PHE A 60 -4.85 15.31 -4.08
C PHE A 60 -3.80 14.75 -3.09
N LEU A 61 -3.90 13.47 -2.76
CA LEU A 61 -2.93 12.78 -1.90
C LEU A 61 -1.53 12.74 -2.55
N LEU A 62 -1.47 12.47 -3.86
CA LEU A 62 -0.22 12.53 -4.62
C LEU A 62 0.32 13.97 -4.68
N GLU A 63 -0.52 14.96 -4.97
CA GLU A 63 -0.13 16.38 -4.99
C GLU A 63 0.44 16.85 -3.65
N THR A 64 -0.19 16.44 -2.54
CA THR A 64 0.25 16.78 -1.18
C THR A 64 1.66 16.25 -0.87
N ARG A 65 2.02 15.09 -1.45
CA ARG A 65 3.37 14.51 -1.31
C ARG A 65 4.34 14.97 -2.41
N GLY A 66 3.91 15.82 -3.35
CA GLY A 66 4.70 16.23 -4.51
C GLY A 66 4.91 15.10 -5.54
N LEU A 67 4.02 14.10 -5.54
CA LEU A 67 4.11 12.86 -6.33
C LEU A 67 3.12 12.82 -7.49
N ALA A 68 2.44 13.92 -7.78
CA ALA A 68 1.41 13.98 -8.82
C ALA A 68 1.99 13.78 -10.23
N ASP A 69 3.19 14.29 -10.49
CA ASP A 69 3.86 14.15 -11.79
C ASP A 69 4.64 12.84 -11.92
N GLU A 70 5.32 12.39 -10.86
CA GLU A 70 6.19 11.21 -10.90
C GLU A 70 6.00 10.26 -9.70
N PRO A 71 4.83 9.62 -9.56
CA PRO A 71 4.54 8.72 -8.44
C PRO A 71 5.46 7.49 -8.41
N THR A 72 5.99 7.09 -9.56
CA THR A 72 6.94 5.97 -9.70
C THR A 72 8.36 6.31 -9.28
N LYS A 73 8.77 7.59 -9.29
CA LYS A 73 10.14 7.99 -8.94
C LYS A 73 10.43 7.96 -7.45
N SER A 74 9.38 7.96 -6.63
CA SER A 74 9.53 7.97 -5.17
C SER A 74 9.81 6.59 -4.59
N GLY A 75 9.71 5.53 -5.40
CA GLY A 75 9.82 4.16 -4.92
C GLY A 75 8.65 3.71 -4.02
N SER A 76 7.62 4.55 -3.85
CA SER A 76 6.44 4.20 -3.05
C SER A 76 5.46 3.39 -3.88
N LEU A 77 5.13 2.20 -3.38
CA LEU A 77 4.13 1.34 -3.96
C LEU A 77 2.74 1.97 -3.87
N VAL A 78 2.42 2.59 -2.75
CA VAL A 78 1.10 3.21 -2.55
C VAL A 78 0.92 4.40 -3.48
N ALA A 79 1.95 5.23 -3.69
CA ALA A 79 1.87 6.31 -4.66
C ALA A 79 1.58 5.78 -6.08
N TYR A 80 2.21 4.67 -6.47
CA TYR A 80 1.93 4.01 -7.73
C TYR A 80 0.50 3.49 -7.81
N VAL A 81 0.02 2.81 -6.76
CA VAL A 81 -1.36 2.30 -6.68
C VAL A 81 -2.38 3.42 -6.85
N ILE A 82 -2.19 4.53 -6.13
CA ILE A 82 -3.05 5.72 -6.20
C ILE A 82 -3.00 6.34 -7.59
N SER A 83 -1.84 6.38 -8.24
CA SER A 83 -1.71 6.94 -9.59
C SER A 83 -2.45 6.14 -10.66
N LEU A 84 -2.61 4.84 -10.43
CA LEU A 84 -3.38 3.95 -11.31
C LEU A 84 -4.88 3.97 -11.00
N HIS A 85 -5.28 4.51 -9.86
CA HIS A 85 -6.68 4.59 -9.47
C HIS A 85 -7.49 5.44 -10.48
N GLY A 86 -8.64 4.93 -10.90
CA GLY A 86 -9.47 5.58 -11.93
C GLY A 86 -9.02 5.33 -13.37
N THR A 87 -8.02 4.47 -13.60
CA THR A 87 -7.63 3.99 -14.93
C THR A 87 -8.06 2.54 -15.13
N ASP A 88 -8.10 2.06 -16.38
CA ASP A 88 -8.33 0.63 -16.71
C ASP A 88 -7.27 -0.32 -16.13
N LYS A 89 -6.18 0.21 -15.57
CA LYS A 89 -5.10 -0.55 -14.91
C LYS A 89 -5.06 -0.31 -13.40
N ALA A 90 -6.21 -0.03 -12.80
CA ALA A 90 -6.33 0.18 -11.36
C ALA A 90 -5.63 -0.94 -10.60
N ALA A 91 -4.70 -0.54 -9.72
CA ALA A 91 -3.86 -1.47 -8.98
C ALA A 91 -4.61 -2.21 -7.86
N LEU A 92 -5.66 -1.58 -7.35
CA LEU A 92 -6.60 -2.15 -6.40
C LEU A 92 -8.00 -2.08 -7.02
N THR A 93 -8.74 -3.17 -6.92
CA THR A 93 -10.16 -3.20 -7.24
C THR A 93 -11.00 -2.50 -6.16
N ASP A 94 -12.24 -2.13 -6.48
CA ASP A 94 -13.19 -1.60 -5.49
C ASP A 94 -13.40 -2.55 -4.29
N GLU A 95 -13.32 -3.87 -4.52
CA GLU A 95 -13.45 -4.86 -3.46
C GLU A 95 -12.23 -4.85 -2.53
N GLU A 96 -11.02 -4.79 -3.10
CA GLU A 96 -9.78 -4.64 -2.34
C GLU A 96 -9.74 -3.34 -1.52
N ILE A 97 -10.18 -2.22 -2.11
CA ILE A 97 -10.30 -0.94 -1.41
C ILE A 97 -11.26 -1.05 -0.22
N LYS A 98 -12.41 -1.72 -0.40
CA LYS A 98 -13.37 -1.93 0.70
C LYS A 98 -12.81 -2.81 1.82
N ILE A 99 -12.09 -3.88 1.46
CA ILE A 99 -11.45 -4.78 2.43
C ILE A 99 -10.38 -4.01 3.21
N LEU A 100 -9.52 -3.25 2.53
CA LEU A 100 -8.50 -2.42 3.16
C LEU A 100 -9.12 -1.34 4.05
N ASN A 101 -10.16 -0.65 3.58
CA ASN A 101 -10.84 0.35 4.40
C ASN A 101 -11.39 -0.27 5.69
N ARG A 102 -12.11 -1.40 5.59
CA ARG A 102 -12.59 -2.13 6.77
C ARG A 102 -11.43 -2.54 7.68
N TRP A 103 -10.33 -3.01 7.12
CA TRP A 103 -9.15 -3.40 7.88
C TRP A 103 -8.55 -2.23 8.68
N PHE A 104 -8.39 -1.06 8.05
CA PHE A 104 -7.93 0.15 8.74
C PHE A 104 -8.93 0.64 9.80
N GLU A 105 -10.24 0.52 9.56
CA GLU A 105 -11.27 0.85 10.55
C GLU A 105 -11.26 -0.07 11.78
N ASN A 106 -10.78 -1.32 11.64
CA ASN A 106 -10.67 -2.28 12.73
C ASN A 106 -9.27 -2.27 13.39
N ASP A 107 -8.60 -1.12 13.43
CA ASP A 107 -7.25 -0.96 14.01
C ASP A 107 -6.22 -1.95 13.42
N GLN A 108 -6.28 -2.16 12.09
CA GLN A 108 -5.41 -3.10 11.37
C GLN A 108 -5.55 -4.56 11.83
N LYS A 109 -6.71 -4.92 12.37
CA LYS A 109 -7.09 -6.30 12.71
C LYS A 109 -8.26 -6.72 11.83
N LEU A 110 -8.14 -7.88 11.18
CA LEU A 110 -9.24 -8.50 10.43
C LEU A 110 -9.76 -9.71 11.20
#